data_AF-A0A367R323-F1
#
_entry.id   AF-A0A367R323-F1
#
_cell.length_a   1.000
_cell.length_b   1.000
_cell.length_c   1.000
_cell.angle_alpha   90.00
_cell.angle_beta   90.00
_cell.angle_gamma   90.00
#
_symmetry.space_group_name_H-M   'P 1'
#
loop_
_entity.id
_entity.type
_entity.pdbx_description
1 polymer ?
#
loop_
_entity_poly.entity_id
_entity_poly.type
_entity_poly.pdbx_seq_one_letter_code
_entity_poly.pdbx_strand_id
1 'polypeptide(L)'
;MGGNQMSIKWTDEELAIIEAKAEVYTVKQIASILKRREYQRTPVAIYLKLNSLGYSARPTLDNYSCKEIAQVLQLNFSTVTRWVKRG
;
A
#
# COMPACT_ATOMS: atom_id res chain seq x y z
N MET A 1 -19.66 -15.40 -18.59
CA MET A 1 -20.22 -14.40 -17.64
C MET A 1 -19.04 -13.61 -17.07
N GLY A 2 -18.68 -12.50 -17.71
CA GLY A 2 -17.59 -11.64 -17.24
C GLY A 2 -18.17 -10.65 -16.24
N GLY A 3 -17.99 -10.92 -14.95
CA GLY A 3 -18.34 -9.97 -13.89
C GLY A 3 -17.50 -8.71 -14.06
N ASN A 4 -18.17 -7.62 -14.45
CA ASN A 4 -17.57 -6.30 -14.59
C ASN A 4 -17.08 -5.88 -13.19
N GLN A 5 -15.78 -6.03 -12.94
CA GLN A 5 -15.16 -5.71 -11.66
C GLN A 5 -15.18 -4.20 -11.51
N MET A 6 -16.25 -3.66 -10.90
CA MET A 6 -16.33 -2.26 -10.53
C MET A 6 -15.14 -1.97 -9.62
N SER A 7 -14.14 -1.27 -10.16
CA SER A 7 -13.08 -0.63 -9.40
C SER A 7 -13.73 0.41 -8.51
N ILE A 8 -14.19 0.01 -7.31
CA ILE A 8 -14.57 0.94 -6.26
C ILE A 8 -13.33 1.79 -5.98
N LYS A 9 -13.38 3.08 -6.36
CA LYS A 9 -12.27 4.02 -6.15
C LYS A 9 -11.91 4.04 -4.65
N TRP A 10 -10.63 4.19 -4.35
CA TRP A 10 -10.16 4.40 -2.97
C TRP A 10 -10.56 5.80 -2.52
N THR A 11 -11.20 5.93 -1.37
CA THR A 11 -11.52 7.25 -0.79
C THR A 11 -10.28 7.86 -0.12
N ASP A 12 -10.27 9.17 0.07
CA ASP A 12 -9.17 9.87 0.75
C ASP A 12 -9.00 9.39 2.20
N GLU A 13 -10.10 9.02 2.87
CA GLU A 13 -10.03 8.45 4.22
C GLU A 13 -9.36 7.06 4.21
N GLU A 14 -9.72 6.20 3.25
CA GLU A 14 -9.06 4.90 3.11
C GLU A 14 -7.56 5.05 2.85
N LEU A 15 -7.17 6.03 2.02
CA LEU A 15 -5.77 6.34 1.73
C LEU A 15 -5.03 6.81 2.98
N ALA A 16 -5.61 7.74 3.74
CA ALA A 16 -5.02 8.26 4.98
C ALA A 16 -4.79 7.13 6.00
N ILE A 17 -5.73 6.18 6.12
CA ILE A 17 -5.57 5.01 6.99
C ILE A 17 -4.43 4.11 6.51
N ILE A 18 -4.35 3.85 5.20
CA ILE A 18 -3.30 3.00 4.62
C ILE A 18 -1.93 3.63 4.86
N GLU A 19 -1.74 4.89 4.51
CA GLU A 19 -0.46 5.58 4.64
C GLU A 19 -0.01 5.66 6.11
N ALA A 20 -0.92 5.98 7.04
CA ALA A 20 -0.61 6.06 8.47
C ALA A 20 -0.25 4.71 9.12
N LYS A 21 -0.45 3.59 8.42
CA LYS A 21 -0.23 2.23 8.93
C LYS A 21 0.77 1.41 8.13
N ALA A 22 1.13 1.86 6.92
CA ALA A 22 1.87 1.09 5.93
C ALA A 22 3.25 0.60 6.41
N GLU A 23 3.92 1.38 7.25
CA GLU A 23 5.28 1.06 7.72
C GLU A 23 5.32 0.07 8.89
N VAL A 24 4.21 -0.13 9.60
CA VAL A 24 4.20 -0.94 10.84
C VAL A 24 3.23 -2.11 10.78
N TYR A 25 2.13 -1.97 10.05
CA TYR A 25 1.04 -2.95 10.07
C TYR A 25 1.08 -3.86 8.85
N THR A 26 0.85 -5.15 9.08
CA THR A 26 0.66 -6.11 8.00
C THR A 26 -0.63 -5.84 7.23
N VAL A 27 -0.69 -6.31 5.98
CA VAL A 27 -1.89 -6.25 5.12
C VAL A 27 -3.15 -6.77 5.83
N LYS A 28 -3.04 -7.87 6.60
CA LYS A 28 -4.18 -8.45 7.34
C LYS A 28 -4.68 -7.52 8.46
N GLN A 29 -3.77 -6.84 9.15
CA GLN A 29 -4.14 -5.89 10.20
C GLN A 29 -4.76 -4.64 9.61
N ILE A 30 -4.22 -4.10 8.50
CA ILE A 30 -4.82 -2.99 7.76
C ILE A 30 -6.23 -3.34 7.28
N ALA A 31 -6.42 -4.54 6.71
CA ALA A 31 -7.74 -5.03 6.31
C ALA A 31 -8.73 -5.06 7.48
N SER A 32 -8.27 -5.50 8.66
CA SER A 32 -9.09 -5.53 9.88
C SER A 32 -9.48 -4.13 10.36
N ILE A 33 -8.58 -3.13 10.22
CA ILE A 33 -8.85 -1.73 10.57
C ILE A 33 -9.89 -1.14 9.60
N LEU A 34 -9.70 -1.34 8.29
CA LEU A 34 -10.64 -0.86 7.27
C LEU A 34 -12.03 -1.48 7.46
N LYS A 35 -12.10 -2.79 7.73
CA LYS A 35 -13.37 -3.48 8.00
C LYS A 35 -14.14 -2.89 9.20
N ARG A 36 -13.43 -2.47 10.26
CA ARG A 36 -14.05 -1.82 11.43
C ARG A 36 -14.65 -0.44 11.12
N ARG A 37 -14.24 0.18 10.01
CA ARG A 37 -14.79 1.43 9.47
C ARG A 37 -15.69 1.18 8.26
N GLU A 38 -16.24 -0.03 8.14
CA GLU A 38 -17.17 -0.43 7.09
C GLU A 38 -16.57 -0.49 5.66
N TYR A 39 -15.26 -0.31 5.53
CA TYR A 39 -14.54 -0.47 4.26
C TYR A 39 -14.20 -1.94 3.98
N GLN A 40 -14.90 -2.53 3.00
CA GLN A 40 -14.71 -3.94 2.61
C GLN A 40 -13.60 -4.08 1.55
N ARG A 41 -12.33 -3.98 1.97
CA ARG A 41 -11.17 -4.16 1.10
C ARG A 41 -10.51 -5.51 1.36
N THR A 42 -10.28 -6.26 0.29
CA THR A 42 -9.59 -7.56 0.37
C THR A 42 -8.10 -7.34 0.70
N PRO A 43 -7.44 -8.30 1.37
CA PRO A 43 -5.99 -8.25 1.57
C PRO A 43 -5.21 -8.04 0.27
N VAL A 44 -5.65 -8.67 -0.84
CA VAL A 44 -5.02 -8.49 -2.16
C VAL A 44 -5.15 -7.06 -2.67
N ALA A 45 -6.32 -6.42 -2.51
CA ALA A 45 -6.50 -5.02 -2.91
C ALA A 45 -5.58 -4.07 -2.13
N ILE A 46 -5.44 -4.31 -0.82
CA ILE A 46 -4.57 -3.52 0.06
C ILE A 46 -3.10 -3.73 -0.30
N TYR A 47 -2.69 -4.98 -0.55
CA TYR A 47 -1.34 -5.32 -1.03
C TYR A 47 -1.00 -4.54 -2.30
N LEU A 48 -1.87 -4.59 -3.31
CA LEU A 48 -1.69 -3.88 -4.56
C LEU A 48 -1.63 -2.36 -4.35
N LYS A 49 -2.45 -1.85 -3.42
CA LYS A 49 -2.50 -0.43 -3.10
C LYS A 49 -1.20 0.04 -2.42
N LEU A 50 -0.71 -0.67 -1.42
CA LEU A 50 0.59 -0.40 -0.77
C LEU A 50 1.72 -0.37 -1.78
N ASN A 51 1.79 -1.39 -2.65
CA ASN A 51 2.80 -1.44 -3.72
C ASN A 51 2.69 -0.26 -4.70
N SER A 52 1.48 0.20 -5.01
CA SER A 52 1.28 1.36 -5.88
C SER A 52 1.70 2.68 -5.23
N LEU A 53 1.58 2.76 -3.90
CA LEU A 53 2.00 3.90 -3.07
C LEU A 53 3.49 3.83 -2.71
N GLY A 54 4.20 2.75 -3.06
CA GLY A 54 5.63 2.60 -2.82
C GLY A 54 6.00 2.06 -1.44
N TYR A 55 5.05 1.50 -0.69
CA TYR A 55 5.31 0.87 0.61
C TYR A 55 5.62 -0.62 0.46
N SER A 56 6.39 -1.17 1.42
CA SER A 56 6.50 -2.61 1.57
C SER A 56 5.15 -3.23 1.95
N ALA A 57 4.81 -4.35 1.31
CA ALA A 57 3.67 -5.16 1.73
C ALA A 57 4.00 -6.14 2.88
N ARG A 58 5.29 -6.21 3.27
CA ARG A 58 5.81 -7.03 4.38
C ARG A 58 6.65 -6.15 5.30
N PRO A 59 6.07 -5.12 5.94
CA PRO A 59 6.81 -4.15 6.74
C PRO A 59 7.59 -4.81 7.90
N THR A 60 7.10 -5.91 8.45
CA THR A 60 7.79 -6.65 9.53
C THR A 60 9.07 -7.38 9.08
N LEU A 61 9.32 -7.51 7.77
CA LEU A 61 10.51 -8.15 7.22
C LEU A 61 11.46 -7.12 6.58
N ASP A 62 10.91 -6.25 5.73
CA ASP A 62 11.73 -5.38 4.88
C ASP A 62 11.72 -3.91 5.35
N ASN A 63 10.74 -3.53 6.18
CA ASN A 63 10.50 -2.19 6.74
C ASN A 63 11.01 -1.00 5.90
N TYR A 64 10.54 -0.87 4.66
CA TYR A 64 10.93 0.24 3.79
C TYR A 64 9.74 0.97 3.16
N SER A 65 9.98 2.24 2.84
CA SER A 65 9.17 3.08 1.98
C SER A 65 10.03 3.60 0.81
N CYS A 66 9.54 3.45 -0.43
CA CYS A 66 10.21 4.02 -1.60
C CYS A 66 10.32 5.55 -1.50
N LYS A 67 9.42 6.20 -0.77
CA LYS A 67 9.45 7.65 -0.53
C LYS A 67 10.62 8.04 0.35
N GLU A 68 10.81 7.32 1.46
CA GLU A 68 11.92 7.57 2.38
C GLU A 68 13.27 7.28 1.72
N ILE A 69 13.38 6.14 1.00
CA ILE A 69 14.59 5.81 0.25
C ILE A 69 14.90 6.90 -0.79
N ALA A 70 13.89 7.36 -1.54
CA ALA A 70 14.06 8.43 -2.52
C ALA A 70 14.53 9.74 -1.88
N GLN A 71 13.98 10.09 -0.72
CA GLN A 71 14.37 11.27 0.04
C GLN A 71 15.84 11.17 0.53
N VAL A 72 16.22 10.05 1.13
CA VAL A 72 17.58 9.82 1.64
C VAL A 72 18.62 9.84 0.52
N LEU A 73 18.31 9.20 -0.61
CA LEU A 73 19.22 9.12 -1.75
C LEU A 73 19.16 10.34 -2.69
N GLN A 74 18.28 11.31 -2.40
CA GLN A 74 18.00 12.45 -3.29
C GLN A 74 17.64 12.02 -4.73
N LEU A 75 16.89 10.92 -4.85
CA LEU A 75 16.44 10.36 -6.11
C LEU A 75 14.96 10.62 -6.33
N ASN A 76 14.52 10.46 -7.58
CA ASN A 76 13.10 10.48 -7.88
C ASN A 76 12.40 9.22 -7.30
N PHE A 77 11.25 9.41 -6.65
CA PHE A 77 10.40 8.33 -6.12
C PHE A 77 10.11 7.23 -7.16
N SER A 78 9.84 7.61 -8.41
CA SER A 78 9.56 6.67 -9.50
C SER A 78 10.77 5.80 -9.87
N THR A 79 11.99 6.33 -9.71
CA THR A 79 13.24 5.57 -9.92
C THR A 79 13.37 4.48 -8.88
N VAL A 80 13.24 4.85 -7.60
CA VAL A 80 13.33 3.89 -6.48
C VAL A 80 12.25 2.82 -6.56
N THR A 81 11.00 3.23 -6.84
CA THR A 81 9.88 2.29 -7.02
C THR A 81 10.16 1.30 -8.15
N ARG A 82 10.81 1.74 -9.24
CA ARG A 82 11.18 0.87 -10.35
C ARG A 82 12.26 -0.14 -9.95
N TRP A 83 13.25 0.25 -9.16
CA TRP A 83 14.28 -0.66 -8.66
C TRP A 83 13.67 -1.74 -7.76
N VAL A 84 12.90 -1.34 -6.76
CA VAL A 84 12.22 -2.27 -5.85
C VAL A 84 11.35 -3.28 -6.60
N LYS A 85 10.66 -2.86 -7.67
CA LYS A 85 9.84 -3.76 -8.51
C LYS A 85 10.65 -4.74 -9.35
N ARG A 86 11.94 -4.49 -9.58
CA ARG A 86 12.84 -5.35 -10.37
C ARG A 86 13.59 -6.37 -9.52
N GLY A 87 13.65 -6.16 -8.21
CA GLY A 87 14.56 -6.89 -7.30
C GLY A 87 15.97 -6.35 -7.39
#